data_AF-A0A016UZ36-F1
#
_entry.id   AF-A0A016UZ36-F1
#
_cell.length_a   1.000
_cell.length_b   1.000
_cell.length_c   1.000
_cell.angle_alpha   90.00
_cell.angle_beta   90.00
_cell.angle_gamma   90.00
#
_symmetry.space_group_name_H-M   'P 1'
#
loop_
_entity.id
_entity.type
_entity.pdbx_description
1 polymer ?
#
loop_
_entity_poly.entity_id
_entity_poly.type
_entity_poly.pdbx_seq_one_letter_code
_entity_poly.pdbx_strand_id
1 'polypeptide(L)'
;MEKVPGFHTANVDQQARHVMAQEHINRRVLNEYIRIISLPNTDKKSPTELANFFINDVVLYKDETDPHPLTWATGTGSNGSTSSIRVKMTNNFWTYFTKSGRERMYEFNRKNKCEIRVIRDKTISLSDVDNLSLYLRKKIRDYIATNGLPSTELVVKQGYITIGGTKKYRSTELAIRLGLDYSDWKGTAILELLTNTEKKSLEDHSVSSPRTHTISSKPESRKDWEETAAYYVIVK
;
A
#
# COMPACT_ATOMS: atom_id res chain seq x y z
N MET A 1 -5.34 -49.78 -5.45
CA MET A 1 -4.29 -49.03 -6.16
C MET A 1 -3.87 -47.88 -5.27
N GLU A 2 -2.59 -47.80 -4.90
CA GLU A 2 -2.06 -46.66 -4.15
C GLU A 2 -2.05 -45.40 -5.02
N LYS A 3 -2.49 -44.28 -4.45
CA LYS A 3 -2.49 -42.99 -5.14
C LYS A 3 -1.07 -42.46 -5.18
N VAL A 4 -0.43 -42.54 -6.35
CA VAL A 4 0.90 -41.99 -6.60
C VAL A 4 0.83 -40.45 -6.69
N PRO A 5 1.58 -39.69 -5.87
CA PRO A 5 1.68 -38.24 -5.97
C PRO A 5 2.18 -37.79 -7.36
N GLY A 6 1.61 -36.71 -7.89
CA GLY A 6 1.83 -36.24 -9.26
C GLY A 6 0.97 -36.93 -10.32
N PHE A 7 0.53 -38.17 -10.10
CA PHE A 7 -0.42 -38.87 -10.98
C PHE A 7 -1.86 -38.81 -10.48
N HIS A 8 -2.08 -39.03 -9.18
CA HIS A 8 -3.41 -39.14 -8.57
C HIS A 8 -3.71 -38.02 -7.57
N THR A 9 -2.67 -37.39 -7.00
CA THR A 9 -2.78 -36.26 -6.07
C THR A 9 -1.77 -35.20 -6.47
N ALA A 10 -2.18 -33.93 -6.44
CA ALA A 10 -1.27 -32.84 -6.75
C ALA A 10 -0.21 -32.70 -5.66
N ASN A 11 1.04 -32.49 -6.06
CA ASN A 11 2.16 -32.24 -5.14
C ASN A 11 2.12 -30.84 -4.50
N VAL A 12 1.28 -29.96 -5.05
CA VAL A 12 1.15 -28.56 -4.65
C VAL A 12 -0.32 -28.21 -4.68
N ASP A 13 -0.73 -27.34 -3.75
CA ASP A 13 -2.05 -26.74 -3.76
C ASP A 13 -2.25 -25.90 -5.04
N GLN A 14 -3.02 -26.46 -5.98
CA GLN A 14 -3.33 -25.80 -7.24
C GLN A 14 -4.19 -24.56 -7.03
N GLN A 15 -5.08 -24.56 -6.03
CA GLN A 15 -5.95 -23.43 -5.75
C GLN A 15 -5.12 -22.23 -5.29
N ALA A 16 -4.21 -22.45 -4.34
CA ALA A 16 -3.27 -21.42 -3.90
C ALA A 16 -2.41 -20.89 -5.06
N ARG A 17 -1.98 -21.77 -5.97
CA ARG A 17 -1.23 -21.38 -7.17
C ARG A 17 -2.05 -20.51 -8.12
N HIS A 18 -3.30 -20.87 -8.39
CA HIS A 18 -4.21 -20.09 -9.22
C HIS A 18 -4.48 -18.71 -8.63
N VAL A 19 -4.72 -18.63 -7.31
CA VAL A 19 -4.92 -17.35 -6.61
C VAL A 19 -3.68 -16.46 -6.72
N MET A 20 -2.47 -17.01 -6.50
CA MET A 20 -1.22 -16.25 -6.65
C MET A 20 -0.99 -15.77 -8.09
N ALA A 21 -1.27 -16.62 -9.08
CA ALA A 21 -1.14 -16.25 -10.49
C ALA A 21 -2.14 -15.15 -10.88
N GLN A 22 -3.39 -15.28 -10.44
CA GLN A 22 -4.43 -14.27 -10.68
C GLN A 22 -4.07 -12.94 -10.02
N GLU A 23 -3.57 -12.97 -8.78
CA GLU A 23 -3.11 -11.76 -8.10
C GLU A 23 -1.94 -11.09 -8.84
N HIS A 24 -0.99 -11.88 -9.36
CA HIS A 24 0.10 -11.34 -10.18
C HIS A 24 -0.42 -10.64 -11.45
N ILE A 25 -1.36 -11.26 -12.15
CA ILE A 25 -2.02 -10.69 -13.33
C ILE A 25 -2.76 -9.40 -12.95
N ASN A 26 -3.56 -9.44 -11.87
CA ASN A 26 -4.32 -8.29 -11.40
C ASN A 26 -3.40 -7.11 -11.06
N ARG A 27 -2.27 -7.35 -10.40
CA ARG A 27 -1.28 -6.30 -10.11
C ARG A 27 -0.72 -5.67 -11.38
N ARG A 28 -0.41 -6.49 -12.39
CA ARG A 28 0.08 -5.98 -13.68
C ARG A 28 -0.96 -5.12 -14.38
N VAL A 29 -2.19 -5.61 -14.47
CA VAL A 29 -3.30 -4.89 -15.12
C VAL A 29 -3.59 -3.58 -14.38
N LEU A 30 -3.82 -3.62 -13.06
CA LEU A 30 -4.20 -2.44 -12.28
C LEU A 30 -3.10 -1.38 -12.20
N ASN A 31 -1.82 -1.76 -12.40
CA ASN A 31 -0.73 -0.80 -12.48
C ASN A 31 -0.85 0.13 -13.70
N GLU A 32 -1.61 -0.25 -14.73
CA GLU A 32 -1.91 0.61 -15.88
C GLU A 32 -3.16 1.48 -15.66
N TYR A 33 -3.85 1.35 -14.53
CA TYR A 33 -5.06 2.12 -14.26
C TYR A 33 -4.84 3.18 -13.19
N ILE A 34 -5.44 4.34 -13.40
CA ILE A 34 -5.54 5.42 -12.43
C ILE A 34 -7.00 5.85 -12.27
N ARG A 35 -7.31 6.32 -11.07
CA ARG A 35 -8.51 7.08 -10.74
C ARG A 35 -8.17 8.54 -10.61
N ILE A 36 -8.88 9.37 -11.37
CA ILE A 36 -8.82 10.82 -11.27
C ILE A 36 -10.10 11.25 -10.55
N ILE A 37 -9.93 11.88 -9.40
CA ILE A 37 -11.01 12.15 -8.44
C ILE A 37 -11.21 13.66 -8.35
N SER A 38 -12.46 14.07 -8.16
CA SER A 38 -12.87 15.47 -7.97
C SER A 38 -12.56 16.37 -9.18
N LEU A 39 -12.69 15.84 -10.40
CA LEU A 39 -12.63 16.68 -11.61
C LEU A 39 -13.85 17.61 -11.66
N PRO A 40 -13.67 18.92 -11.87
CA PRO A 40 -14.78 19.82 -12.13
C PRO A 40 -15.56 19.39 -13.37
N ASN A 41 -16.89 19.25 -13.22
CA ASN A 41 -17.77 18.78 -14.29
C ASN A 41 -19.16 19.41 -14.20
N THR A 42 -19.24 20.74 -14.30
CA THR A 42 -20.52 21.47 -14.34
C THR A 42 -21.34 21.11 -15.57
N ASP A 43 -20.66 20.82 -16.68
CA ASP A 43 -21.29 20.64 -17.99
C ASP A 43 -21.69 19.18 -18.25
N LYS A 44 -21.53 18.30 -17.26
CA LYS A 44 -21.82 16.85 -17.36
C LYS A 44 -21.13 16.18 -18.54
N LYS A 45 -19.87 16.55 -18.78
CA LYS A 45 -18.97 15.91 -19.75
C LYS A 45 -18.89 14.41 -19.51
N SER A 46 -18.80 13.65 -20.59
CA SER A 46 -18.58 12.21 -20.58
C SER A 46 -17.20 11.85 -20.01
N PRO A 47 -16.98 10.60 -19.57
CA PRO A 47 -15.68 10.17 -19.05
C PRO A 47 -14.51 10.41 -20.02
N THR A 48 -14.73 10.22 -21.32
CA THR A 48 -13.72 10.45 -22.36
C THR A 48 -13.38 11.94 -22.49
N GLU A 49 -14.39 12.81 -22.49
CA GLU A 49 -14.18 14.26 -22.52
C GLU A 49 -13.48 14.77 -21.26
N LEU A 50 -13.79 14.20 -20.10
CA LEU A 50 -13.09 14.49 -18.84
C LEU A 50 -11.64 14.03 -18.86
N ALA A 51 -11.33 12.88 -19.48
CA ALA A 51 -9.95 12.43 -19.66
C ALA A 51 -9.17 13.40 -20.56
N ASN A 52 -9.77 13.84 -21.67
CA ASN A 52 -9.17 14.82 -22.57
C ASN A 52 -8.96 16.18 -21.88
N PHE A 53 -9.95 16.67 -21.13
CA PHE A 53 -9.82 17.87 -20.31
C PHE A 53 -8.66 17.75 -19.31
N PHE A 54 -8.54 16.59 -18.65
CA PHE A 54 -7.45 16.37 -17.72
C PHE A 54 -6.08 16.44 -18.41
N ILE A 55 -5.93 15.81 -19.57
CA ILE A 55 -4.68 15.82 -20.38
C ILE A 55 -4.35 17.25 -20.83
N ASN A 56 -5.32 17.94 -21.43
CA ASN A 56 -5.08 19.16 -22.21
C ASN A 56 -5.09 20.43 -21.37
N ASP A 57 -5.90 20.48 -20.31
CA ASP A 57 -6.13 21.67 -19.51
C ASP A 57 -5.52 21.58 -18.10
N VAL A 58 -5.49 20.38 -17.51
CA VAL A 58 -5.03 20.19 -16.12
C VAL A 58 -3.54 19.86 -16.07
N VAL A 59 -3.11 18.79 -16.76
CA VAL A 59 -1.70 18.35 -16.72
C VAL A 59 -0.89 18.87 -17.90
N LEU A 60 -1.54 19.37 -18.95
CA LEU A 60 -0.91 19.93 -20.15
C LEU A 60 0.12 18.97 -20.79
N TYR A 61 -0.24 17.70 -20.95
CA TYR A 61 0.61 16.68 -21.56
C TYR A 61 0.62 16.84 -23.09
N LYS A 62 1.82 16.88 -23.68
CA LYS A 62 2.04 17.08 -25.12
C LYS A 62 3.15 16.14 -25.57
N ASP A 63 2.78 15.00 -26.09
CA ASP A 63 3.68 14.00 -26.66
C ASP A 63 3.04 13.42 -27.91
N GLU A 64 3.61 13.74 -29.07
CA GLU A 64 3.07 13.32 -30.37
C GLU A 64 3.25 11.81 -30.59
N THR A 65 4.19 11.17 -29.89
CA THR A 65 4.41 9.72 -29.96
C THR A 65 3.39 8.93 -29.15
N ASP A 66 2.64 9.60 -28.28
CA ASP A 66 1.59 9.02 -27.46
C ASP A 66 0.25 9.77 -27.67
N PRO A 67 -0.45 9.50 -28.78
CA PRO A 67 -1.68 10.20 -29.13
C PRO A 67 -2.86 9.84 -28.21
N HIS A 68 -2.75 8.75 -27.46
CA HIS A 68 -3.83 8.23 -26.60
C HIS A 68 -3.30 7.90 -25.19
N PRO A 69 -2.84 8.91 -24.44
CA PRO A 69 -2.18 8.70 -23.16
C PRO A 69 -3.13 8.17 -22.09
N LEU A 70 -4.42 8.49 -22.19
CA LEU A 70 -5.50 7.96 -21.36
C LEU A 70 -6.58 7.34 -22.25
N THR A 71 -6.93 6.09 -21.97
CA THR A 71 -7.93 5.32 -22.70
C THR A 71 -8.89 4.61 -21.73
N TRP A 72 -9.97 4.03 -22.26
CA TRP A 72 -10.92 3.22 -21.48
C TRP A 72 -11.52 3.98 -20.29
N ALA A 73 -11.90 5.24 -20.55
CA ALA A 73 -12.46 6.10 -19.52
C ALA A 73 -13.84 5.61 -19.05
N THR A 74 -13.97 5.43 -17.73
CA THR A 74 -15.21 4.98 -17.08
C THR A 74 -15.53 5.88 -15.90
N GLY A 75 -16.82 6.19 -15.70
CA GLY A 75 -17.28 6.94 -14.54
C GLY A 75 -17.19 6.10 -13.28
N THR A 76 -16.66 6.67 -12.19
CA THR A 76 -16.55 5.99 -10.87
C THR A 76 -17.36 6.66 -9.77
N GLY A 77 -17.92 7.83 -10.05
CA GLY A 77 -18.78 8.56 -9.12
C GLY A 77 -18.90 10.02 -9.53
N SER A 78 -19.95 10.67 -9.06
CA SER A 78 -20.12 12.12 -9.23
C SER A 78 -20.70 12.68 -7.94
N ASN A 79 -20.25 13.86 -7.57
CA ASN A 79 -20.76 14.59 -6.42
C ASN A 79 -20.99 16.04 -6.83
N GLY A 80 -22.27 16.42 -7.01
CA GLY A 80 -22.69 17.75 -7.40
C GLY A 80 -22.00 18.23 -8.69
N SER A 81 -21.07 19.18 -8.54
CA SER A 81 -20.32 19.81 -9.62
C SER A 81 -19.03 19.07 -10.00
N THR A 82 -18.75 17.91 -9.42
CA THR A 82 -17.52 17.15 -9.69
C THR A 82 -17.80 15.71 -10.12
N SER A 83 -16.88 15.14 -10.88
CA SER A 83 -16.91 13.75 -11.33
C SER A 83 -15.58 13.07 -11.05
N SER A 84 -15.63 11.76 -10.87
CA SER A 84 -14.46 10.90 -10.73
C SER A 84 -14.47 9.89 -11.87
N ILE A 85 -13.33 9.72 -12.52
CA ILE A 85 -13.16 8.81 -13.64
C ILE A 85 -12.02 7.83 -13.36
N ARG A 86 -12.13 6.66 -13.96
CA ARG A 86 -11.06 5.66 -14.03
C ARG A 86 -10.65 5.53 -15.47
N VAL A 87 -9.34 5.54 -15.70
CA VAL A 87 -8.74 5.49 -17.04
C VAL A 87 -7.57 4.53 -17.02
N LYS A 88 -7.35 3.86 -18.16
CA LYS A 88 -6.10 3.16 -18.47
C LYS A 88 -5.10 4.19 -19.00
N MET A 89 -3.88 4.18 -18.49
CA MET A 89 -2.82 5.10 -18.91
C MET A 89 -1.65 4.39 -19.57
N THR A 90 -0.93 5.12 -20.41
CA THR A 90 0.34 4.68 -20.96
C THR A 90 1.49 4.89 -19.97
N ASN A 91 2.62 4.20 -20.22
CA ASN A 91 3.82 4.38 -19.40
C ASN A 91 4.48 5.76 -19.62
N ASN A 92 4.43 6.29 -20.84
CA ASN A 92 4.97 7.62 -21.18
C ASN A 92 4.22 8.70 -20.41
N PHE A 93 2.89 8.66 -20.43
CA PHE A 93 2.05 9.53 -19.62
C PHE A 93 2.37 9.42 -18.12
N TRP A 94 2.47 8.21 -17.57
CA TRP A 94 2.73 8.06 -16.14
C TRP A 94 4.10 8.61 -15.72
N THR A 95 5.11 8.38 -16.56
CA THR A 95 6.46 8.92 -16.34
C THR A 95 6.45 10.44 -16.36
N TYR A 96 5.78 11.05 -17.34
CA TYR A 96 5.55 12.50 -17.37
C TYR A 96 4.80 12.99 -16.13
N PHE A 97 3.70 12.33 -15.77
CA PHE A 97 2.85 12.77 -14.67
C PHE A 97 3.59 12.78 -13.33
N THR A 98 4.41 11.76 -13.08
CA THR A 98 5.21 11.68 -11.86
C THR A 98 6.36 12.71 -11.82
N LYS A 99 6.89 13.11 -12.98
CA LYS A 99 7.99 14.08 -13.08
C LYS A 99 7.51 15.53 -13.03
N SER A 100 6.46 15.89 -13.76
CA SER A 100 6.01 17.28 -13.92
C SER A 100 4.49 17.45 -13.95
N GLY A 101 3.74 16.48 -14.48
CA GLY A 101 2.28 16.61 -14.60
C GLY A 101 1.57 16.79 -13.25
N ARG A 102 2.10 16.21 -12.16
CA ARG A 102 1.57 16.39 -10.80
C ARG A 102 1.66 17.84 -10.32
N GLU A 103 2.76 18.53 -10.59
CA GLU A 103 2.95 19.93 -10.21
C GLU A 103 1.96 20.82 -10.96
N ARG A 104 1.78 20.57 -12.26
CA ARG A 104 0.78 21.26 -13.10
C ARG A 104 -0.65 21.05 -12.60
N MET A 105 -0.99 19.83 -12.21
CA MET A 105 -2.29 19.56 -11.56
C MET A 105 -2.47 20.38 -10.27
N TYR A 106 -1.42 20.51 -9.45
CA TYR A 106 -1.50 21.34 -8.23
C TYR A 106 -1.59 22.84 -8.52
N GLU A 107 -0.93 23.34 -9.56
CA GLU A 107 -1.12 24.70 -10.06
C GLU A 107 -2.55 24.95 -10.53
N PHE A 108 -3.11 24.02 -11.31
CA PHE A 108 -4.50 24.07 -11.74
C PHE A 108 -5.46 24.09 -10.55
N ASN A 109 -5.24 23.21 -9.57
CA ASN A 109 -6.03 23.15 -8.33
C ASN A 109 -6.02 24.49 -7.58
N ARG A 110 -4.84 25.09 -7.40
CA ARG A 110 -4.69 26.39 -6.72
C ARG A 110 -5.42 27.52 -7.48
N LYS A 111 -5.27 27.57 -8.80
CA LYS A 111 -5.89 28.60 -9.65
C LYS A 111 -7.41 28.50 -9.66
N ASN A 112 -7.95 27.29 -9.76
CA ASN A 112 -9.38 27.05 -9.94
C ASN A 112 -10.11 26.72 -8.63
N LYS A 113 -9.42 26.79 -7.49
CA LYS A 113 -9.96 26.45 -6.16
C LYS A 113 -10.62 25.07 -6.13
N CYS A 114 -9.96 24.08 -6.72
CA CYS A 114 -10.42 22.70 -6.75
C CYS A 114 -9.37 21.75 -6.16
N GLU A 115 -9.75 20.49 -5.95
CA GLU A 115 -8.90 19.48 -5.31
C GLU A 115 -8.86 18.19 -6.14
N ILE A 116 -8.39 18.30 -7.39
CA ILE A 116 -8.20 17.13 -8.25
C ILE A 116 -7.09 16.26 -7.64
N ARG A 117 -7.35 14.95 -7.55
CA ARG A 117 -6.40 13.96 -7.07
C ARG A 117 -6.28 12.80 -8.04
N VAL A 118 -5.07 12.29 -8.19
CA VAL A 118 -4.80 11.08 -8.98
C VAL A 118 -4.32 9.97 -8.07
N ILE A 119 -5.01 8.83 -8.11
CA ILE A 119 -4.70 7.63 -7.33
C ILE A 119 -4.47 6.48 -8.31
N ARG A 120 -3.33 5.81 -8.20
CA ARG A 120 -3.08 4.58 -8.97
C ARG A 120 -3.85 3.43 -8.37
N ASP A 121 -4.48 2.62 -9.22
CA ASP A 121 -5.19 1.45 -8.74
C ASP A 121 -4.25 0.39 -8.18
N LYS A 122 -4.78 -0.35 -7.22
CA LYS A 122 -4.08 -1.42 -6.50
C LYS A 122 -5.05 -2.57 -6.28
N THR A 123 -4.51 -3.77 -6.17
CA THR A 123 -5.29 -4.92 -5.70
C THR A 123 -5.69 -4.71 -4.24
N ILE A 124 -6.73 -5.42 -3.81
CA ILE A 124 -7.17 -5.40 -2.40
C ILE A 124 -6.01 -5.78 -1.48
N SER A 125 -5.21 -6.80 -1.85
CA SER A 125 -4.04 -7.20 -1.05
C SER A 125 -3.04 -6.06 -0.84
N LEU A 126 -2.72 -5.30 -1.90
CA LEU A 126 -1.80 -4.16 -1.80
C LEU A 126 -2.42 -2.99 -1.04
N SER A 127 -3.70 -2.73 -1.26
CA SER A 127 -4.44 -1.70 -0.51
C SER A 127 -4.47 -2.03 0.98
N ASP A 128 -4.68 -3.29 1.35
CA ASP A 128 -4.73 -3.72 2.74
C ASP A 128 -3.37 -3.69 3.41
N VAL A 129 -2.28 -3.95 2.69
CA VAL A 129 -0.92 -3.74 3.22
C VAL A 129 -0.65 -2.26 3.49
N ASP A 130 -1.08 -1.36 2.61
CA ASP A 130 -1.00 0.08 2.85
C ASP A 130 -1.88 0.51 4.04
N ASN A 131 -3.10 -0.01 4.13
CA ASN A 131 -4.01 0.30 5.24
C ASN A 131 -3.47 -0.24 6.57
N LEU A 132 -2.89 -1.44 6.57
CA LEU A 132 -2.22 -2.03 7.73
C LEU A 132 -1.08 -1.13 8.20
N SER A 133 -0.32 -0.52 7.30
CA SER A 133 0.76 0.40 7.66
C SER A 133 0.25 1.64 8.43
N LEU A 134 -0.90 2.18 8.04
CA LEU A 134 -1.55 3.30 8.72
C LEU A 134 -2.15 2.87 10.07
N TYR A 135 -2.77 1.71 10.11
CA TYR A 135 -3.34 1.12 11.32
C TYR A 135 -2.26 0.85 12.37
N LEU A 136 -1.14 0.23 11.99
CA LEU A 136 -0.01 -0.01 12.90
C LEU A 136 0.61 1.29 13.38
N ARG A 137 0.76 2.30 12.52
CA ARG A 137 1.23 3.62 12.95
C ARG A 137 0.35 4.20 14.06
N LYS A 138 -0.98 4.07 13.93
CA LYS A 138 -1.92 4.50 14.95
C LYS A 138 -1.75 3.68 16.24
N LYS A 139 -1.78 2.35 16.16
CA LYS A 139 -1.60 1.45 17.32
C LYS A 139 -0.30 1.72 18.07
N ILE A 140 0.83 1.91 17.36
CA ILE A 140 2.13 2.23 17.98
C ILE A 140 2.06 3.57 18.72
N ARG A 141 1.43 4.60 18.13
CA ARG A 141 1.27 5.91 18.80
C ARG A 141 0.40 5.81 20.04
N ASP A 142 -0.72 5.10 19.95
CA ASP A 142 -1.63 4.90 21.06
C ASP A 142 -0.93 4.15 22.21
N TYR A 143 -0.12 3.15 21.87
CA TYR A 143 0.72 2.41 22.83
C TYR A 143 1.77 3.32 23.49
N ILE A 144 2.50 4.12 22.71
CA ILE A 144 3.49 5.08 23.23
C ILE A 144 2.83 6.06 24.20
N ALA A 145 1.68 6.62 23.81
CA ALA A 145 0.95 7.58 24.64
C ALA A 145 0.43 6.95 25.94
N THR A 146 -0.14 5.75 25.86
CA THR A 146 -0.71 5.04 27.02
C THR A 146 0.37 4.67 28.04
N ASN A 147 1.58 4.34 27.56
CA ASN A 147 2.70 3.93 28.41
C ASN A 147 3.63 5.10 28.80
N GLY A 148 3.30 6.34 28.43
CA GLY A 148 4.13 7.51 28.73
C GLY A 148 5.53 7.46 28.09
N LEU A 149 5.67 6.73 26.97
CA LEU A 149 6.94 6.56 26.28
C LEU A 149 7.27 7.82 25.45
N PRO A 150 8.57 8.08 25.21
CA PRO A 150 8.98 9.18 24.33
C PRO A 150 8.40 9.02 22.92
N SER A 151 7.85 10.12 22.38
CA SER A 151 7.33 10.13 21.02
C SER A 151 8.44 9.80 20.02
N THR A 152 8.16 8.83 19.14
CA THR A 152 9.06 8.42 18.07
C THR A 152 8.51 8.82 16.72
N GLU A 153 9.38 9.26 15.81
CA GLU A 153 8.98 9.55 14.45
C GLU A 153 8.59 8.25 13.72
N LEU A 154 7.38 8.25 13.15
CA LEU A 154 6.87 7.14 12.36
C LEU A 154 6.51 7.65 10.97
N VAL A 155 7.19 7.13 9.95
CA VAL A 155 6.94 7.45 8.54
C VAL A 155 6.38 6.22 7.84
N VAL A 156 5.26 6.38 7.15
CA VAL A 156 4.60 5.31 6.40
C VAL A 156 4.75 5.57 4.91
N LYS A 157 5.18 4.56 4.15
CA LYS A 157 5.30 4.64 2.70
C LYS A 157 5.17 3.26 2.04
N GLN A 158 4.17 3.10 1.17
CA GLN A 158 3.99 1.92 0.30
C GLN A 158 4.03 0.58 1.05
N GLY A 159 3.30 0.47 2.15
CA GLY A 159 3.25 -0.75 2.95
C GLY A 159 4.43 -0.95 3.90
N TYR A 160 5.33 0.03 4.02
CA TYR A 160 6.45 0.03 4.96
C TYR A 160 6.30 1.13 6.02
N ILE A 161 6.83 0.84 7.20
CA ILE A 161 6.95 1.78 8.31
C ILE A 161 8.43 1.98 8.64
N THR A 162 8.88 3.23 8.63
CA THR A 162 10.18 3.64 9.16
C THR A 162 10.00 4.23 10.55
N ILE A 163 10.73 3.69 11.52
CA ILE A 163 10.70 4.09 12.93
C ILE A 163 12.01 4.82 13.25
N GLY A 164 11.92 6.03 13.81
CA GLY A 164 13.07 6.84 14.22
C GLY A 164 14.02 7.22 13.07
N GLY A 165 13.54 7.21 11.83
CA GLY A 165 14.32 7.52 10.64
C GLY A 165 15.34 6.45 10.19
N THR A 166 15.54 5.37 10.96
CA THR A 166 16.61 4.40 10.71
C THR A 166 16.10 3.02 10.32
N LYS A 167 15.13 2.47 11.06
CA LYS A 167 14.66 1.08 10.88
C LYS A 167 13.39 1.06 10.03
N LYS A 168 13.46 0.40 8.87
CA LYS A 168 12.34 0.23 7.94
C LYS A 168 11.84 -1.21 7.97
N TYR A 169 10.56 -1.39 8.28
CA TYR A 169 9.90 -2.68 8.31
C TYR A 169 8.76 -2.73 7.31
N ARG A 170 8.51 -3.91 6.75
CA ARG A 170 7.23 -4.12 6.08
C ARG A 170 6.13 -4.25 7.14
N SER A 171 4.93 -3.78 6.83
CA SER A 171 3.84 -3.72 7.81
C SER A 171 3.42 -5.10 8.31
N THR A 172 3.41 -6.10 7.43
CA THR A 172 3.09 -7.50 7.76
C THR A 172 4.11 -8.10 8.73
N GLU A 173 5.40 -7.94 8.43
CA GLU A 173 6.50 -8.34 9.33
C GLU A 173 6.44 -7.59 10.66
N LEU A 174 6.22 -6.28 10.63
CA LEU A 174 6.16 -5.47 11.83
C LEU A 174 4.99 -5.89 12.72
N ALA A 175 3.79 -6.12 12.16
CA ALA A 175 2.64 -6.59 12.93
C ALA A 175 2.97 -7.87 13.73
N ILE A 176 3.66 -8.82 13.12
CA ILE A 176 4.05 -10.06 13.81
C ILE A 176 5.05 -9.77 14.92
N ARG A 177 6.06 -8.93 14.66
CA ARG A 177 7.06 -8.55 15.66
C ARG A 177 6.44 -7.84 16.86
N LEU A 178 5.50 -6.92 16.62
CA LEU A 178 4.86 -6.13 17.68
C LEU A 178 4.03 -7.00 18.65
N GLY A 179 3.50 -8.14 18.20
CA GLY A 179 2.72 -9.06 19.06
C GLY A 179 1.48 -8.44 19.70
N LEU A 180 0.94 -7.35 19.15
CA LEU A 180 -0.22 -6.64 19.70
C LEU A 180 -1.53 -7.36 19.35
N ASP A 181 -2.59 -7.03 20.08
CA ASP A 181 -3.95 -7.43 19.69
C ASP A 181 -4.43 -6.65 18.45
N TYR A 182 -4.85 -7.42 17.46
CA TYR A 182 -5.37 -6.96 16.16
C TYR A 182 -6.83 -7.35 15.94
N SER A 183 -7.57 -7.71 16.98
CA SER A 183 -9.00 -8.07 16.90
C SER A 183 -9.89 -6.99 16.25
N ASP A 184 -9.47 -5.72 16.31
CA ASP A 184 -10.16 -4.57 15.68
C ASP A 184 -9.75 -4.30 14.23
N TRP A 185 -8.81 -5.07 13.67
CA TRP A 185 -8.42 -4.99 12.27
C TRP A 185 -9.55 -5.49 11.35
N LYS A 186 -9.91 -4.71 10.34
CA LYS A 186 -11.04 -4.99 9.43
C LYS A 186 -10.65 -5.35 8.00
N GLY A 187 -9.35 -5.41 7.69
CA GLY A 187 -8.89 -5.83 6.37
C GLY A 187 -8.63 -7.33 6.30
N THR A 188 -8.03 -7.77 5.20
CA THR A 188 -7.56 -9.14 5.00
C THR A 188 -6.69 -9.60 6.17
N ALA A 189 -6.81 -10.86 6.59
CA ALA A 189 -6.02 -11.41 7.69
C ALA A 189 -4.51 -11.17 7.47
N ILE A 190 -3.80 -10.71 8.50
CA ILE A 190 -2.39 -10.31 8.38
C ILE A 190 -1.52 -11.45 7.83
N LEU A 191 -1.81 -12.70 8.20
CA LEU A 191 -1.11 -13.89 7.69
C LEU A 191 -1.30 -14.11 6.18
N GLU A 192 -2.44 -13.71 5.62
CA GLU A 192 -2.72 -13.82 4.18
C GLU A 192 -2.00 -12.72 3.38
N LEU A 193 -1.66 -11.60 4.03
CA LEU A 193 -0.92 -10.49 3.43
C LEU A 193 0.60 -10.73 3.34
N LEU A 194 1.11 -11.75 4.02
CA LEU A 194 2.52 -12.12 4.00
C LEU A 194 2.97 -12.56 2.60
N THR A 195 4.18 -12.15 2.18
CA THR A 195 4.83 -12.76 1.02
C THR A 195 5.31 -14.16 1.33
N ASN A 196 5.56 -14.94 0.28
CA ASN A 196 6.14 -16.28 0.40
C ASN A 196 7.48 -16.25 1.16
N THR A 197 8.28 -15.18 1.03
CA THR A 197 9.51 -15.01 1.80
C THR A 197 9.22 -14.84 3.29
N GLU A 198 8.25 -13.99 3.66
CA GLU A 198 7.86 -13.81 5.06
C GLU A 198 7.26 -15.09 5.65
N LYS A 199 6.42 -15.81 4.90
CA LYS A 199 5.84 -17.09 5.32
C LYS A 199 6.93 -18.12 5.63
N LYS A 200 7.91 -18.28 4.72
CA LYS A 200 9.06 -19.17 4.94
C LYS A 200 9.86 -18.77 6.17
N SER A 201 10.16 -17.48 6.35
CA SER A 201 10.88 -17.03 7.54
C SER A 201 10.11 -17.31 8.84
N LEU A 202 8.77 -17.24 8.83
CA LEU A 202 7.97 -17.63 10.00
C LEU A 202 7.97 -19.13 10.25
N GLU A 203 7.89 -19.94 9.19
CA GLU A 203 7.99 -21.40 9.28
C GLU A 203 9.37 -21.78 9.85
N ASP A 204 10.46 -21.20 9.35
CA ASP A 204 11.83 -21.42 9.81
C ASP A 204 12.03 -20.98 11.28
N HIS A 205 11.44 -19.85 11.68
CA HIS A 205 11.44 -19.40 13.07
C HIS A 205 10.52 -20.22 14.00
N SER A 206 9.49 -20.87 13.47
CA SER A 206 8.64 -21.79 14.24
C SER A 206 9.31 -23.16 14.49
N VAL A 207 10.22 -23.57 13.60
CA VAL A 207 11.04 -24.78 13.74
C VAL A 207 12.22 -24.57 14.71
N SER A 208 12.52 -23.32 15.08
CA SER A 208 13.45 -22.97 16.16
C SER A 208 12.69 -22.47 17.39
N SER A 209 12.28 -23.39 18.27
CA SER A 209 11.72 -23.05 19.58
C SER A 209 12.68 -22.19 20.43
N PRO A 210 12.16 -21.43 21.41
CA PRO A 210 12.56 -20.05 21.70
C PRO A 210 13.91 -19.95 22.39
N ARG A 211 14.75 -18.99 21.93
CA ARG A 211 15.84 -18.49 22.77
C ARG A 211 15.24 -17.65 23.89
N THR A 212 15.05 -18.26 25.06
CA THR A 212 14.95 -17.54 26.33
C THR A 212 16.25 -16.76 26.55
N HIS A 213 16.24 -15.47 26.22
CA HIS A 213 17.27 -14.54 26.70
C HIS A 213 16.87 -14.08 28.10
N THR A 214 17.41 -14.75 29.11
CA THR A 214 17.44 -14.25 30.48
C THR A 214 18.47 -13.12 30.54
N ILE A 215 18.08 -11.85 30.66
CA ILE A 215 19.03 -10.78 31.01
C ILE A 215 18.45 -9.86 32.09
N SER A 216 19.16 -9.91 33.20
CA SER A 216 19.13 -9.07 34.39
C SER A 216 19.57 -7.62 34.09
N SER A 217 19.09 -6.69 34.93
CA SER A 217 19.52 -5.30 35.16
C SER A 217 19.21 -4.21 34.09
N LYS A 218 18.85 -3.02 34.59
CA LYS A 218 18.34 -1.82 33.87
C LYS A 218 19.37 -1.21 32.89
N PRO A 219 18.93 -0.60 31.76
CA PRO A 219 19.82 0.06 30.80
C PRO A 219 20.22 1.48 31.23
N GLU A 220 21.51 1.80 31.09
CA GLU A 220 22.14 3.06 31.52
C GLU A 220 22.42 4.07 30.39
N SER A 221 22.06 3.79 29.12
CA SER A 221 22.35 4.72 28.01
C SER A 221 21.27 4.89 26.93
N ARG A 222 21.32 6.02 26.21
CA ARG A 222 20.37 6.41 25.14
C ARG A 222 20.45 5.51 23.88
N LYS A 223 21.60 4.86 23.64
CA LYS A 223 21.74 3.85 22.57
C LYS A 223 21.05 2.55 22.95
N ASP A 224 21.11 2.16 24.23
CA ASP A 224 20.38 0.99 24.73
C ASP A 224 18.88 1.18 24.58
N TRP A 225 18.37 2.41 24.73
CA TRP A 225 16.95 2.71 24.48
C TRP A 225 16.48 2.45 23.04
N GLU A 226 17.32 2.52 22.00
CA GLU A 226 16.91 2.31 20.60
C GLU A 226 16.91 0.83 20.17
N GLU A 227 17.74 0.02 20.82
CA GLU A 227 17.65 -1.44 20.75
C GLU A 227 16.51 -1.96 21.63
N THR A 228 16.35 -1.38 22.82
CA THR A 228 15.30 -1.78 23.77
C THR A 228 13.93 -1.21 23.42
N ALA A 229 13.77 -0.11 22.68
CA ALA A 229 12.45 0.38 22.23
C ALA A 229 11.87 -0.46 21.09
N ALA A 230 12.73 -1.05 20.25
CA ALA A 230 12.30 -2.12 19.37
C ALA A 230 11.89 -3.33 20.22
N TYR A 231 12.64 -3.69 21.27
CA TYR A 231 12.34 -4.85 22.10
C TYR A 231 11.16 -4.70 23.08
N TYR A 232 10.91 -3.52 23.67
CA TYR A 232 9.82 -3.23 24.62
C TYR A 232 8.46 -3.07 23.94
N VAL A 233 8.48 -2.88 22.64
CA VAL A 233 7.29 -2.93 21.78
C VAL A 233 7.12 -4.35 21.20
N ILE A 234 8.11 -5.24 21.34
CA ILE A 234 8.14 -6.60 20.77
C ILE A 234 8.02 -7.72 21.84
N VAL A 235 8.30 -7.44 23.12
CA VAL A 235 8.15 -8.42 24.21
C VAL A 235 7.66 -7.73 25.49
N LYS A 236 6.33 -7.62 25.63
CA LYS A 236 5.59 -7.86 26.87
C LYS A 236 4.10 -7.99 26.59
#